data_AF-A0A2S9KFM4-F1
#
_entry.id   AF-A0A2S9KFM4-F1
#
_cell.length_a   1.000
_cell.length_b   1.000
_cell.length_c   1.000
_cell.angle_alpha   90.00
_cell.angle_beta   90.00
_cell.angle_gamma   90.00
#
_symmetry.space_group_name_H-M   'P 1'
#
loop_
_entity.id
_entity.type
_entity.pdbx_description
1 polymer ?
#
loop_
_entity_poly.entity_id
_entity_poly.type
_entity_poly.pdbx_seq_one_letter_code
_entity_poly.pdbx_strand_id
1 'polypeptide(L)'
;MPPPEPDSIMEQDPAPARWQPTCFAGEARLRFETDSVELQAWLSGQSVTRDVSNASDTDTDTDTDNRMMAVQLWADEALLLAEWPLGPLQPDPRRLTPVGGRVPLAQPAGQARRRLALKLVSGQPGSWDRLHDCKRLLLPHRFLQPSLTGSVQVRFAGGELKLAIAGISNPRAAGELSGTLALELWALQRPYDGGPFQGQPLGSMTLGSLGGQQQWSDLGPSWRWPDTVPLAVAQGQLTLMLREWTPAAYVTRDWRRLDWPRQPDDQAVSVNRSTTARLRSVPGVSDRLARQLVASRPFASLDELLRVRGMNERLHARLRDRLVL
;
A
#
# COMPACT_ATOMS: atom_id res chain seq x y z
N MET A 1 15.68 50.66 -50.10
CA MET A 1 15.74 49.21 -50.40
C MET A 1 17.11 48.69 -49.99
N PRO A 2 17.20 47.42 -49.54
CA PRO A 2 17.90 46.95 -48.33
C PRO A 2 19.32 46.40 -48.62
N PRO A 3 20.04 45.81 -47.64
CA PRO A 3 20.00 44.34 -47.47
C PRO A 3 19.93 43.85 -45.99
N PRO A 4 19.81 42.52 -45.75
CA PRO A 4 19.27 41.88 -44.54
C PRO A 4 20.30 41.49 -43.46
N GLU A 5 19.78 41.00 -42.32
CA GLU A 5 20.51 40.34 -41.21
C GLU A 5 21.54 39.29 -41.67
N PRO A 6 22.50 38.94 -40.80
CA PRO A 6 22.37 37.61 -40.21
C PRO A 6 22.72 37.51 -38.72
N ASP A 7 21.83 36.86 -37.99
CA ASP A 7 22.05 35.69 -37.13
C ASP A 7 23.34 35.55 -36.31
N SER A 8 23.07 35.24 -35.04
CA SER A 8 23.80 34.27 -34.21
C SER A 8 25.23 34.64 -33.80
N ILE A 9 25.38 35.00 -32.52
CA ILE A 9 26.08 34.16 -31.56
C ILE A 9 25.33 34.30 -30.22
N MET A 10 24.72 33.19 -29.78
CA MET A 10 24.41 32.92 -28.37
C MET A 10 25.71 33.11 -27.58
N GLU A 11 25.90 34.30 -27.00
CA GLU A 11 27.01 34.53 -26.10
C GLU A 11 26.65 33.88 -24.76
N GLN A 12 27.46 32.87 -24.44
CA GLN A 12 27.22 31.91 -23.37
C GLN A 12 27.24 32.61 -22.01
N ASP A 13 26.13 32.46 -21.31
CA ASP A 13 25.95 32.81 -19.91
C ASP A 13 27.12 32.26 -19.05
N PRO A 14 27.80 33.06 -18.21
CA PRO A 14 28.91 32.58 -17.41
C PRO A 14 28.41 31.57 -16.38
N ALA A 15 28.98 30.37 -16.43
CA ALA A 15 28.62 29.25 -15.59
C ALA A 15 28.90 29.53 -14.09
N PRO A 16 27.95 29.26 -13.16
CA PRO A 16 28.23 29.28 -11.72
C PRO A 16 29.37 28.33 -11.34
N ALA A 17 29.90 28.49 -10.13
CA ALA A 17 30.91 27.62 -9.51
C ALA A 17 30.33 26.21 -9.31
N ARG A 18 30.32 25.41 -10.37
CA ARG A 18 29.49 24.21 -10.52
C ARG A 18 30.23 22.95 -10.02
N TRP A 19 29.86 22.41 -8.86
CA TRP A 19 30.03 20.97 -8.65
C TRP A 19 29.08 20.23 -9.60
N GLN A 20 29.59 19.34 -10.47
CA GLN A 20 28.85 18.66 -11.55
C GLN A 20 29.25 17.16 -11.63
N PRO A 21 28.38 16.35 -12.27
CA PRO A 21 27.33 15.57 -11.60
C PRO A 21 27.91 14.51 -10.65
N THR A 22 27.30 14.39 -9.47
CA THR A 22 27.56 13.29 -8.55
C THR A 22 26.86 12.03 -9.04
N CYS A 23 27.62 11.03 -9.48
CA CYS A 23 27.10 9.69 -9.72
C CYS A 23 27.49 8.76 -8.58
N PHE A 24 26.74 7.67 -8.40
CA PHE A 24 27.13 6.60 -7.51
C PHE A 24 28.39 5.92 -8.04
N ALA A 25 29.40 5.80 -7.18
CA ALA A 25 30.64 5.10 -7.46
C ALA A 25 30.74 3.81 -6.64
N GLY A 26 31.41 2.81 -7.21
CA GLY A 26 31.65 1.53 -6.53
C GLY A 26 30.39 0.80 -6.10
N GLU A 27 30.52 -0.15 -5.16
CA GLU A 27 29.38 -0.88 -4.61
C GLU A 27 28.77 -0.21 -3.39
N ALA A 28 27.43 -0.16 -3.37
CA ALA A 28 26.70 0.34 -2.21
C ALA A 28 26.48 -0.82 -1.23
N ARG A 29 26.59 -0.52 0.07
CA ARG A 29 26.34 -1.49 1.14
C ARG A 29 25.06 -1.10 1.85
N LEU A 30 24.13 -2.05 1.92
CA LEU A 30 22.88 -1.92 2.65
C LEU A 30 22.83 -3.02 3.70
N ARG A 31 22.64 -2.65 4.96
CA ARG A 31 22.36 -3.59 6.04
C ARG A 31 20.99 -3.29 6.60
N PHE A 32 20.06 -4.19 6.34
CA PHE A 32 18.67 -4.06 6.79
C PHE A 32 18.52 -4.57 8.21
N GLU A 33 17.84 -3.77 9.03
CA GLU A 33 17.31 -4.15 10.33
C GLU A 33 15.78 -4.06 10.29
N THR A 34 15.11 -4.31 11.41
CA THR A 34 13.64 -4.40 11.50
C THR A 34 12.93 -3.10 11.10
N ASP A 35 13.48 -1.96 11.51
CA ASP A 35 12.89 -0.61 11.34
C ASP A 35 13.92 0.42 10.86
N SER A 36 15.15 -0.01 10.57
CA SER A 36 16.20 0.85 10.05
C SER A 36 17.03 0.17 8.96
N VAL A 37 17.73 0.97 8.16
CA VAL A 37 18.74 0.49 7.23
C VAL A 37 20.01 1.31 7.43
N GLU A 38 21.13 0.62 7.54
CA GLU A 38 22.44 1.26 7.42
C GLU A 38 22.81 1.28 5.94
N LEU A 39 22.85 2.49 5.38
CA LEU A 39 23.19 2.77 4.00
C LEU A 39 24.61 3.30 3.94
N GLN A 40 25.43 2.74 3.06
CA GLN A 40 26.73 3.30 2.73
C GLN A 40 26.91 3.28 1.21
N ALA A 41 27.20 4.43 0.64
CA ALA A 41 27.48 4.61 -0.78
C ALA A 41 28.66 5.54 -0.97
N TRP A 42 29.19 5.56 -2.19
CA TRP A 42 30.21 6.51 -2.60
C TRP A 42 29.63 7.35 -3.73
N LEU A 43 29.90 8.64 -3.70
CA LEU A 43 29.55 9.56 -4.77
C LEU A 43 30.84 10.03 -5.43
N SER A 44 30.90 10.03 -6.76
CA SER A 44 31.99 10.66 -7.50
C SER A 44 31.55 11.97 -8.11
N GLY A 45 32.32 13.04 -7.92
CA GLY A 45 32.03 14.37 -8.45
C GLY A 45 33.30 15.15 -8.80
N GLN A 46 33.17 16.18 -9.65
CA GLN A 46 34.28 17.07 -9.99
C GLN A 46 34.21 18.36 -9.15
N SER A 47 35.31 18.71 -8.47
CA SER A 47 35.50 20.05 -7.93
C SER A 47 35.93 20.97 -9.07
N VAL A 48 35.09 21.94 -9.42
CA VAL A 48 35.48 23.01 -10.33
C VAL A 48 36.28 24.03 -9.52
N THR A 49 37.59 24.01 -9.66
CA THR A 49 38.45 25.12 -9.24
C THR A 49 38.15 26.32 -10.14
N ARG A 50 37.67 27.42 -9.57
CA ARG A 50 37.60 28.71 -10.28
C ARG A 50 39.02 29.11 -10.70
N ASP A 51 39.28 29.22 -11.99
CA ASP A 51 40.34 30.10 -12.46
C ASP A 51 39.89 31.53 -12.19
N VAL A 52 40.54 32.17 -11.21
CA VAL A 52 40.28 33.56 -10.82
C VAL A 52 41.00 34.47 -11.82
N SER A 53 40.37 34.73 -12.95
CA SER A 53 40.71 35.88 -13.80
C SER A 53 39.45 36.38 -14.49
N ASN A 54 39.03 37.58 -14.10
CA ASN A 54 37.87 38.36 -14.55
C ASN A 54 36.57 38.09 -13.77
N ALA A 55 36.46 38.77 -12.63
CA ALA A 55 35.18 39.03 -11.99
C ALA A 55 34.76 40.47 -12.33
N SER A 56 33.66 40.61 -13.05
CA SER A 56 32.83 41.82 -13.01
C SER A 56 31.36 41.43 -13.03
N ASP A 57 30.64 42.12 -12.17
CA ASP A 57 29.20 42.37 -12.18
C ASP A 57 28.25 41.32 -11.60
N THR A 58 27.78 41.69 -10.40
CA THR A 58 26.37 41.72 -9.97
C THR A 58 25.40 40.88 -10.77
N ASP A 59 25.07 39.69 -10.25
CA ASP A 59 23.74 39.13 -10.48
C ASP A 59 23.24 38.37 -9.24
N THR A 60 22.05 38.74 -8.80
CA THR A 60 21.35 38.16 -7.66
C THR A 60 20.67 36.86 -8.08
N ASP A 61 21.41 35.75 -8.16
CA ASP A 61 20.83 34.41 -8.27
C ASP A 61 21.01 33.61 -6.97
N THR A 62 20.24 33.99 -5.96
CA THR A 62 20.25 33.36 -4.63
C THR A 62 19.46 32.03 -4.57
N ASP A 63 18.84 31.58 -5.67
CA ASP A 63 17.88 30.44 -5.63
C ASP A 63 18.51 29.09 -6.03
N THR A 64 19.60 29.10 -6.80
CA THR A 64 20.27 27.86 -7.25
C THR A 64 21.23 27.26 -6.21
N ASP A 65 21.73 28.08 -5.27
CA ASP A 65 22.83 27.74 -4.35
C ASP A 65 22.38 27.05 -3.04
N ASN A 66 21.06 26.93 -2.81
CA ASN A 66 20.50 26.37 -1.57
C ASN A 66 19.72 25.05 -1.76
N ARG A 67 19.93 24.35 -2.88
CA ARG A 67 19.25 23.07 -3.15
C ARG A 67 19.88 21.97 -2.31
N MET A 68 19.09 21.37 -1.43
CA MET A 68 19.52 20.24 -0.63
C MET A 68 19.67 19.00 -1.53
N MET A 69 20.49 18.04 -1.10
CA MET A 69 20.61 16.75 -1.76
C MET A 69 20.19 15.62 -0.81
N ALA A 70 19.80 14.48 -1.35
CA ALA A 70 19.51 13.29 -0.56
C ALA A 70 19.82 12.01 -1.34
N VAL A 71 20.16 10.95 -0.61
CA VAL A 71 20.19 9.58 -1.11
C VAL A 71 18.92 8.88 -0.65
N GLN A 72 18.14 8.38 -1.60
CA GLN A 72 16.91 7.67 -1.33
C GLN A 72 17.00 6.20 -1.72
N LEU A 73 16.46 5.32 -0.87
CA LEU A 73 16.28 3.91 -1.17
C LEU A 73 14.84 3.65 -1.59
N TRP A 74 14.66 3.04 -2.76
CA TRP A 74 13.37 2.74 -3.36
C TRP A 74 13.17 1.24 -3.60
N ALA A 75 11.93 0.77 -3.48
CA ALA A 75 11.48 -0.54 -3.95
C ALA A 75 10.59 -0.40 -5.19
N ASP A 76 10.86 -1.24 -6.19
CA ASP A 76 10.11 -1.36 -7.43
C ASP A 76 9.84 -0.02 -8.13
N GLU A 77 10.78 0.93 -7.98
CA GLU A 77 10.70 2.33 -8.46
C GLU A 77 9.57 3.20 -7.89
N ALA A 78 8.67 2.64 -7.08
CA ALA A 78 7.43 3.30 -6.67
C ALA A 78 7.34 3.57 -5.16
N LEU A 79 8.00 2.76 -4.33
CA LEU A 79 7.92 2.87 -2.87
C LEU A 79 9.22 3.41 -2.30
N LEU A 80 9.18 4.62 -1.74
CA LEU A 80 10.28 5.18 -0.96
C LEU A 80 10.40 4.40 0.36
N LEU A 81 11.54 3.77 0.59
CA LEU A 81 11.80 2.97 1.79
C LEU A 81 12.59 3.75 2.84
N ALA A 82 13.55 4.56 2.41
CA ALA A 82 14.39 5.34 3.31
C ALA A 82 14.98 6.56 2.59
N GLU A 83 15.28 7.60 3.35
CA GLU A 83 15.89 8.83 2.85
C GLU A 83 17.00 9.26 3.80
N TRP A 84 18.19 9.48 3.24
CA TRP A 84 19.32 10.08 3.91
C TRP A 84 19.57 11.47 3.34
N PRO A 85 19.23 12.55 4.07
CA PRO A 85 19.56 13.90 3.63
C PRO A 85 21.08 14.04 3.63
N LEU A 86 21.62 14.59 2.54
CA LEU A 86 23.02 14.97 2.45
C LEU A 86 23.17 16.39 2.99
N GLY A 87 24.12 16.57 3.90
CA GLY A 87 24.64 17.90 4.22
C GLY A 87 25.48 18.46 3.05
N PRO A 88 26.11 19.64 3.23
CA PRO A 88 27.01 20.18 2.23
C PRO A 88 28.12 19.15 1.91
N LEU A 89 28.21 18.75 0.64
CA LEU A 89 29.24 17.83 0.18
C LEU A 89 30.57 18.60 0.12
N GLN A 90 31.54 18.19 0.93
CA GLN A 90 32.88 18.76 0.83
C GLN A 90 33.62 18.12 -0.35
N PRO A 91 34.29 18.93 -1.20
CA PRO A 91 35.09 18.40 -2.29
C PRO A 91 36.22 17.53 -1.73
N ASP A 92 36.14 16.22 -1.99
CA ASP A 92 37.24 15.30 -1.67
C ASP A 92 38.33 15.44 -2.76
N PRO A 93 39.62 15.63 -2.41
CA PRO A 93 40.71 15.62 -3.38
C PRO A 93 40.80 14.32 -4.20
N ARG A 94 40.23 13.21 -3.72
CA ARG A 94 40.10 11.92 -4.42
C ARG A 94 38.88 11.83 -5.33
N ARG A 95 38.05 12.88 -5.41
CA ARG A 95 36.79 12.93 -6.17
C ARG A 95 35.78 11.85 -5.77
N LEU A 96 35.90 11.28 -4.57
CA LEU A 96 35.02 10.24 -4.03
C LEU A 96 34.61 10.58 -2.62
N THR A 97 33.33 10.88 -2.41
CA THR A 97 32.80 11.23 -1.08
C THR A 97 31.98 10.06 -0.55
N PRO A 98 32.32 9.48 0.61
CA PRO A 98 31.48 8.48 1.26
C PRO A 98 30.22 9.17 1.82
N VAL A 99 29.08 8.55 1.60
CA VAL A 99 27.79 9.05 2.10
C VAL A 99 26.98 7.93 2.71
N GLY A 100 26.12 8.32 3.65
CA GLY A 100 25.17 7.43 4.28
C GLY A 100 25.37 7.30 5.78
N GLY A 101 24.55 6.45 6.37
CA GLY A 101 24.43 6.21 7.78
C GLY A 101 23.18 5.39 8.05
N ARG A 102 22.76 5.35 9.31
CA ARG A 102 21.55 4.65 9.73
C ARG A 102 20.33 5.55 9.62
N VAL A 103 19.30 5.08 8.91
CA VAL A 103 18.03 5.79 8.72
C VAL A 103 16.84 4.91 9.04
N PRO A 104 15.70 5.50 9.43
CA PRO A 104 14.43 4.77 9.49
C PRO A 104 14.11 4.11 8.15
N LEU A 105 13.58 2.90 8.22
CA LEU A 105 13.21 2.08 7.08
C LEU A 105 11.72 1.79 7.10
N ALA A 106 11.00 2.37 6.14
CA ALA A 106 9.62 2.02 5.83
C ALA A 106 9.59 0.74 5.00
N GLN A 107 9.77 -0.42 5.65
CA GLN A 107 9.74 -1.72 4.96
C GLN A 107 8.40 -1.91 4.23
N PRO A 108 8.42 -2.35 2.96
CA PRO A 108 7.19 -2.57 2.21
C PRO A 108 6.47 -3.79 2.78
N ALA A 109 5.16 -3.69 2.99
CA ALA A 109 4.39 -4.81 3.50
C ALA A 109 4.35 -5.99 2.51
N GLY A 110 4.19 -7.19 3.06
CA GLY A 110 4.05 -8.44 2.32
C GLY A 110 5.37 -9.21 2.16
N GLN A 111 5.30 -10.30 1.40
CA GLN A 111 6.38 -11.30 1.32
C GLN A 111 7.11 -11.32 -0.04
N ALA A 112 6.73 -10.43 -0.95
CA ALA A 112 7.31 -10.35 -2.28
C ALA A 112 8.79 -9.93 -2.21
N ARG A 113 9.60 -10.52 -3.08
CA ARG A 113 10.95 -10.00 -3.34
C ARG A 113 10.83 -8.68 -4.10
N ARG A 114 11.53 -7.64 -3.63
CA ARG A 114 11.48 -6.28 -4.16
C ARG A 114 12.76 -5.94 -4.89
N ARG A 115 12.66 -5.31 -6.06
CA ARG A 115 13.82 -4.74 -6.75
C ARG A 115 14.17 -3.43 -6.08
N LEU A 116 15.42 -3.27 -5.66
CA LEU A 116 15.84 -2.08 -4.93
C LEU A 116 16.65 -1.15 -5.83
N ALA A 117 16.54 0.15 -5.61
CA ALA A 117 17.36 1.16 -6.25
C ALA A 117 17.74 2.28 -5.28
N LEU A 118 18.96 2.78 -5.41
CA LEU A 118 19.39 4.03 -4.79
C LEU A 118 19.23 5.17 -5.78
N LYS A 119 18.61 6.26 -5.36
CA LYS A 119 18.45 7.48 -6.16
C LYS A 119 19.17 8.62 -5.47
N LEU A 120 19.96 9.37 -6.23
CA LEU A 120 20.54 10.62 -5.78
C LEU A 120 19.67 11.75 -6.31
N VAL A 121 19.10 12.55 -5.41
CA VAL A 121 18.15 13.60 -5.76
C VAL A 121 18.56 14.95 -5.16
N SER A 122 18.04 16.04 -5.73
CA SER A 122 18.13 17.37 -5.14
C SER A 122 16.83 18.13 -5.25
N GLY A 123 16.60 19.07 -4.34
CA GLY A 123 15.37 19.85 -4.25
C GLY A 123 15.23 20.50 -2.87
N GLN A 124 13.99 20.79 -2.47
CA GLN A 124 13.68 21.16 -1.09
C GLN A 124 13.40 19.89 -0.27
N PRO A 125 13.72 19.85 1.03
CA PRO A 125 13.35 18.72 1.87
C PRO A 125 11.85 18.38 1.74
N GLY A 126 11.52 17.14 1.39
CA GLY A 126 10.15 16.68 1.13
C GLY A 126 9.61 16.99 -0.28
N SER A 127 10.32 17.78 -1.08
CA SER A 127 10.01 18.07 -2.49
C SER A 127 11.29 17.97 -3.34
N TRP A 128 11.62 16.73 -3.71
CA TRP A 128 12.79 16.38 -4.52
C TRP A 128 12.42 16.35 -5.99
N ASP A 129 12.72 17.43 -6.70
CA ASP A 129 12.27 17.67 -8.08
C ASP A 129 13.30 17.30 -9.15
N ARG A 130 14.56 17.03 -8.75
CA ARG A 130 15.64 16.63 -9.67
C ARG A 130 16.28 15.31 -9.27
N LEU A 131 16.34 14.38 -10.22
CA LEU A 131 17.12 13.14 -10.14
C LEU A 131 18.48 13.33 -10.82
N HIS A 132 19.56 13.00 -10.11
CA HIS A 132 20.94 13.08 -10.63
C HIS A 132 21.46 11.73 -11.12
N ASP A 133 21.25 10.69 -10.32
CA ASP A 133 21.69 9.33 -10.65
C ASP A 133 20.79 8.27 -10.00
N CYS A 134 20.77 7.07 -10.58
CA CYS A 134 20.01 5.93 -10.10
C CYS A 134 20.83 4.64 -10.21
N LYS A 135 21.18 4.06 -9.05
CA LYS A 135 21.86 2.77 -8.97
C LYS A 135 20.89 1.67 -8.58
N ARG A 136 20.57 0.79 -9.53
CA ARG A 136 19.72 -0.39 -9.33
C ARG A 136 20.52 -1.54 -8.73
N LEU A 137 20.00 -2.15 -7.67
CA LEU A 137 20.59 -3.36 -7.08
C LEU A 137 20.17 -4.58 -7.90
N LEU A 138 21.13 -5.45 -8.21
CA LEU A 138 20.92 -6.59 -9.11
C LEU A 138 20.01 -7.67 -8.50
N LEU A 139 20.17 -7.94 -7.21
CA LEU A 139 19.44 -9.01 -6.53
C LEU A 139 18.19 -8.44 -5.84
N PRO A 140 17.00 -8.97 -6.16
CA PRO A 140 15.79 -8.64 -5.41
C PRO A 140 15.93 -9.01 -3.93
N HIS A 141 15.53 -8.11 -3.06
CA HIS A 141 15.60 -8.29 -1.61
C HIS A 141 14.27 -8.81 -1.05
N ARG A 142 14.32 -9.71 -0.06
CA ARG A 142 13.14 -10.15 0.69
C ARG A 142 13.24 -9.64 2.12
N PHE A 143 12.26 -8.83 2.53
CA PHE A 143 12.14 -8.38 3.91
C PHE A 143 11.54 -9.49 4.78
N LEU A 144 12.24 -9.89 5.84
CA LEU A 144 11.76 -10.89 6.78
C LEU A 144 10.93 -10.19 7.87
N GLN A 145 9.62 -10.37 7.78
CA GLN A 145 8.66 -9.74 8.68
C GLN A 145 7.52 -10.70 9.01
N PRO A 146 6.87 -10.55 10.18
CA PRO A 146 5.69 -11.32 10.55
C PRO A 146 4.66 -11.35 9.42
N SER A 147 4.09 -12.53 9.18
CA SER A 147 3.19 -12.77 8.04
C SER A 147 2.04 -13.67 8.38
N LEU A 148 0.91 -13.45 7.72
CA LEU A 148 -0.21 -14.38 7.73
C LEU A 148 0.19 -15.64 6.95
N THR A 149 -0.06 -16.82 7.49
CA THR A 149 0.24 -18.11 6.85
C THR A 149 -1.04 -18.90 6.61
N GLY A 150 -1.02 -19.72 5.56
CA GLY A 150 -2.18 -20.53 5.15
C GLY A 150 -3.40 -19.69 4.73
N SER A 151 -4.58 -20.28 4.89
CA SER A 151 -5.84 -19.65 4.49
C SER A 151 -6.36 -18.64 5.50
N VAL A 152 -6.97 -17.58 5.00
CA VAL A 152 -7.83 -16.68 5.79
C VAL A 152 -9.26 -16.82 5.27
N GLN A 153 -10.13 -17.39 6.10
CA GLN A 153 -11.54 -17.55 5.77
C GLN A 153 -12.37 -16.50 6.50
N VAL A 154 -13.40 -16.00 5.83
CA VAL A 154 -14.29 -14.96 6.35
C VAL A 154 -15.70 -15.54 6.49
N ARG A 155 -16.32 -15.30 7.64
CA ARG A 155 -17.73 -15.61 7.89
C ARG A 155 -18.41 -14.40 8.51
N PHE A 156 -19.63 -14.12 8.07
CA PHE A 156 -20.44 -13.05 8.62
C PHE A 156 -21.76 -13.62 9.15
N ALA A 157 -22.03 -13.45 10.43
CA ALA A 157 -23.24 -13.95 11.06
C ALA A 157 -23.62 -13.08 12.26
N GLY A 158 -24.91 -12.75 12.40
CA GLY A 158 -25.40 -12.01 13.56
C GLY A 158 -24.81 -10.60 13.73
N GLY A 159 -24.41 -9.94 12.62
CA GLY A 159 -23.73 -8.63 12.69
C GLY A 159 -22.26 -8.71 13.11
N GLU A 160 -21.70 -9.90 13.21
CA GLU A 160 -20.31 -10.15 13.59
C GLU A 160 -19.54 -10.73 12.41
N LEU A 161 -18.36 -10.17 12.13
CA LEU A 161 -17.38 -10.74 11.22
C LEU A 161 -16.47 -11.67 12.01
N LYS A 162 -16.41 -12.93 11.62
CA LYS A 162 -15.50 -13.94 12.17
C LYS A 162 -14.49 -14.34 11.12
N LEU A 163 -13.22 -14.33 11.49
CA LEU A 163 -12.17 -14.90 10.65
C LEU A 163 -11.74 -16.25 11.19
N ALA A 164 -11.30 -17.12 10.29
CA ALA A 164 -10.46 -18.26 10.63
C ALA A 164 -9.14 -18.10 9.87
N ILE A 165 -8.07 -17.79 10.60
CA ILE A 165 -6.73 -17.56 10.08
C ILE A 165 -5.89 -18.78 10.44
N ALA A 166 -5.37 -19.48 9.43
CA ALA A 166 -4.60 -20.71 9.65
C ALA A 166 -3.34 -20.46 10.50
N GLY A 167 -2.65 -19.33 10.31
CA GLY A 167 -1.59 -18.94 11.23
C GLY A 167 -0.99 -17.56 10.99
N ILE A 168 -0.11 -17.18 11.92
CA ILE A 168 0.79 -16.04 11.81
C ILE A 168 2.17 -16.55 12.19
N SER A 169 3.18 -16.31 11.36
CA SER A 169 4.56 -16.70 11.62
C SER A 169 5.49 -15.49 11.66
N ASN A 170 6.49 -15.52 12.52
CA ASN A 170 7.61 -14.58 12.48
C ASN A 170 8.84 -15.28 11.88
N PRO A 171 9.20 -15.03 10.60
CA PRO A 171 10.30 -15.72 9.93
C PRO A 171 11.69 -15.18 10.28
N ARG A 172 11.78 -14.17 11.16
CA ARG A 172 13.07 -13.62 11.63
C ARG A 172 13.86 -14.66 12.41
N ALA A 173 15.15 -14.41 12.63
CA ALA A 173 16.02 -15.34 13.35
C ALA A 173 15.54 -15.59 14.78
N ALA A 174 15.91 -16.74 15.36
CA ALA A 174 15.60 -17.02 16.76
C ALA A 174 16.17 -15.90 17.66
N GLY A 175 15.33 -15.39 18.58
CA GLY A 175 15.66 -14.23 19.42
C GLY A 175 15.19 -12.88 18.87
N GLU A 176 14.81 -12.79 17.59
CA GLU A 176 14.24 -11.56 17.01
C GLU A 176 12.73 -11.48 17.27
N LEU A 177 12.38 -10.98 18.46
CA LEU A 177 11.00 -10.75 18.88
C LEU A 177 10.31 -9.69 18.00
N SER A 178 9.05 -9.92 17.64
CA SER A 178 8.25 -8.86 17.04
C SER A 178 7.85 -7.79 18.07
N GLY A 179 7.58 -6.58 17.60
CA GLY A 179 6.72 -5.67 18.33
C GLY A 179 5.34 -6.28 18.58
N THR A 180 4.51 -5.61 19.37
CA THR A 180 3.12 -6.04 19.56
C THR A 180 2.42 -6.12 18.21
N LEU A 181 1.96 -7.30 17.85
CA LEU A 181 1.20 -7.56 16.64
C LEU A 181 -0.27 -7.22 16.87
N ALA A 182 -0.89 -6.67 15.83
CA ALA A 182 -2.32 -6.41 15.79
C ALA A 182 -2.89 -6.80 14.42
N LEU A 183 -4.16 -7.21 14.41
CA LEU A 183 -4.94 -7.36 13.20
C LEU A 183 -5.86 -6.17 13.07
N GLU A 184 -5.85 -5.52 11.92
CA GLU A 184 -6.77 -4.42 11.61
C GLU A 184 -7.53 -4.74 10.32
N LEU A 185 -8.84 -4.51 10.35
CA LEU A 185 -9.70 -4.63 9.20
C LEU A 185 -10.02 -3.25 8.65
N TRP A 186 -9.79 -3.06 7.36
CA TRP A 186 -9.95 -1.77 6.68
C TRP A 186 -10.78 -1.89 5.41
N ALA A 187 -11.61 -0.88 5.14
CA ALA A 187 -12.15 -0.59 3.82
C ALA A 187 -11.25 0.44 3.14
N LEU A 188 -10.35 -0.01 2.26
CA LEU A 188 -9.37 0.84 1.60
C LEU A 188 -9.96 1.51 0.36
N GLN A 189 -9.61 2.77 0.12
CA GLN A 189 -10.08 3.51 -1.05
C GLN A 189 -9.52 2.96 -2.37
N ARG A 190 -8.35 2.31 -2.33
CA ARG A 190 -7.67 1.68 -3.47
C ARG A 190 -7.05 0.34 -3.07
N PRO A 191 -6.73 -0.55 -4.02
CA PRO A 191 -6.00 -1.77 -3.72
C PRO A 191 -4.68 -1.50 -2.99
N TYR A 192 -4.37 -2.33 -2.00
CA TYR A 192 -3.13 -2.18 -1.24
C TYR A 192 -1.92 -2.73 -1.99
N ASP A 193 -0.83 -1.96 -2.05
CA ASP A 193 0.40 -2.27 -2.79
C ASP A 193 1.63 -2.50 -1.88
N GLY A 194 1.44 -2.34 -0.56
CA GLY A 194 2.47 -2.49 0.46
C GLY A 194 3.08 -1.18 0.96
N GLY A 195 2.62 -0.02 0.46
CA GLY A 195 3.03 1.31 0.92
C GLY A 195 2.09 1.93 1.97
N PRO A 196 2.00 3.27 2.03
CA PRO A 196 0.97 3.98 2.77
C PRO A 196 -0.43 3.73 2.19
N PHE A 197 -1.47 3.81 3.04
CA PHE A 197 -2.85 3.59 2.64
C PHE A 197 -3.80 4.61 3.26
N GLN A 198 -4.99 4.71 2.68
CA GLN A 198 -6.12 5.46 3.22
C GLN A 198 -7.38 4.61 3.13
N GLY A 199 -8.23 4.71 4.14
CA GLY A 199 -9.45 3.92 4.23
C GLY A 199 -10.19 4.17 5.52
N GLN A 200 -11.33 3.50 5.67
CA GLN A 200 -12.10 3.49 6.90
C GLN A 200 -11.70 2.26 7.75
N PRO A 201 -11.30 2.44 9.02
CA PRO A 201 -11.08 1.32 9.92
C PRO A 201 -12.43 0.69 10.29
N LEU A 202 -12.51 -0.63 10.19
CA LEU A 202 -13.72 -1.40 10.47
C LEU A 202 -13.60 -2.24 11.76
N GLY A 203 -12.39 -2.56 12.18
CA GLY A 203 -12.12 -3.32 13.39
C GLY A 203 -10.63 -3.44 13.66
N SER A 204 -10.27 -3.65 14.91
CA SER A 204 -8.88 -3.90 15.31
C SER A 204 -8.85 -4.89 16.47
N MET A 205 -7.80 -5.69 16.54
CA MET A 205 -7.52 -6.60 17.64
C MET A 205 -6.02 -6.68 17.89
N THR A 206 -5.61 -6.33 19.10
CA THR A 206 -4.24 -6.55 19.57
C THR A 206 -4.04 -8.03 19.88
N LEU A 207 -2.94 -8.62 19.41
CA LEU A 207 -2.59 -10.02 19.65
C LEU A 207 -1.54 -10.15 20.75
N GLY A 208 -0.36 -9.56 20.56
CA GLY A 208 0.82 -9.72 21.42
C GLY A 208 2.11 -9.79 20.59
N SER A 209 3.24 -10.14 21.22
CA SER A 209 4.52 -10.31 20.51
C SER A 209 4.79 -11.78 20.16
N LEU A 210 5.40 -12.02 19.00
CA LEU A 210 5.75 -13.35 18.49
C LEU A 210 7.26 -13.47 18.32
N GLY A 211 7.86 -14.47 18.96
CA GLY A 211 9.30 -14.73 18.85
C GLY A 211 9.71 -15.10 17.42
N GLY A 212 10.94 -14.74 17.04
CA GLY A 212 11.50 -15.18 15.76
C GLY A 212 11.52 -16.72 15.65
N GLN A 213 11.24 -17.22 14.45
CA GLN A 213 11.02 -18.63 14.14
C GLN A 213 9.82 -19.29 14.86
N GLN A 214 8.94 -18.51 15.49
CA GLN A 214 7.70 -19.01 16.10
C GLN A 214 6.47 -18.72 15.22
N GLN A 215 5.38 -19.39 15.56
CA GLN A 215 4.08 -19.20 14.92
C GLN A 215 2.93 -19.33 15.92
N TRP A 216 1.83 -18.66 15.60
CA TRP A 216 0.50 -18.96 16.12
C TRP A 216 -0.32 -19.65 15.03
N SER A 217 -1.21 -20.55 15.43
CA SER A 217 -2.06 -21.32 14.53
C SER A 217 -3.52 -21.19 14.93
N ASP A 218 -4.41 -21.40 13.97
CA ASP A 218 -5.86 -21.53 14.17
C ASP A 218 -6.48 -20.34 14.92
N LEU A 219 -6.15 -19.12 14.49
CA LEU A 219 -6.65 -17.90 15.11
C LEU A 219 -8.07 -17.59 14.62
N GLY A 220 -8.95 -17.29 15.56
CA GLY A 220 -10.37 -17.01 15.30
C GLY A 220 -10.81 -15.60 15.72
N PRO A 221 -10.20 -14.50 15.24
CA PRO A 221 -10.60 -13.16 15.67
C PRO A 221 -12.01 -12.84 15.16
N SER A 222 -12.77 -12.12 15.98
CA SER A 222 -14.09 -11.65 15.62
C SER A 222 -14.29 -10.19 16.00
N TRP A 223 -15.09 -9.49 15.19
CA TRP A 223 -15.46 -8.10 15.41
C TRP A 223 -16.93 -7.90 15.14
N ARG A 224 -17.56 -7.07 15.96
CA ARG A 224 -18.87 -6.50 15.62
C ARG A 224 -18.70 -5.58 14.42
N TRP A 225 -19.51 -5.77 13.40
CA TRP A 225 -19.49 -4.92 12.22
C TRP A 225 -20.02 -3.53 12.56
N PRO A 226 -19.40 -2.44 12.09
CA PRO A 226 -19.89 -1.09 12.33
C PRO A 226 -21.28 -0.90 11.70
N ASP A 227 -22.27 -0.51 12.50
CA ASP A 227 -23.65 -0.27 12.04
C ASP A 227 -23.72 0.86 10.98
N THR A 228 -22.71 1.72 10.93
CA THR A 228 -22.56 2.81 9.97
C THR A 228 -22.05 2.39 8.59
N VAL A 229 -21.59 1.14 8.43
CA VAL A 229 -21.00 0.64 7.19
C VAL A 229 -21.94 -0.38 6.53
N PRO A 230 -22.67 0.00 5.46
CA PRO A 230 -23.62 -0.88 4.79
C PRO A 230 -22.90 -2.02 4.05
N LEU A 231 -23.28 -3.26 4.35
CA LEU A 231 -22.73 -4.48 3.72
C LEU A 231 -23.10 -4.62 2.23
N ALA A 232 -24.24 -4.05 1.82
CA ALA A 232 -24.77 -4.18 0.46
C ALA A 232 -23.99 -3.35 -0.58
N VAL A 233 -23.11 -2.44 -0.14
CA VAL A 233 -22.35 -1.56 -1.03
C VAL A 233 -20.89 -1.68 -0.65
N ALA A 234 -20.07 -2.25 -1.54
CA ALA A 234 -18.63 -2.32 -1.32
C ALA A 234 -18.04 -0.90 -1.29
N GLN A 235 -17.57 -0.46 -0.12
CA GLN A 235 -16.96 0.87 0.07
C GLN A 235 -15.44 0.85 -0.15
N GLY A 236 -15.01 0.26 -1.27
CA GLY A 236 -13.59 0.09 -1.61
C GLY A 236 -13.10 -1.35 -1.48
N GLN A 237 -11.82 -1.55 -1.15
CA GLN A 237 -11.22 -2.89 -0.99
C GLN A 237 -11.15 -3.29 0.48
N LEU A 238 -11.91 -4.31 0.87
CA LEU A 238 -11.80 -4.90 2.20
C LEU A 238 -10.44 -5.59 2.35
N THR A 239 -9.69 -5.19 3.36
CA THR A 239 -8.31 -5.64 3.57
C THR A 239 -8.07 -5.92 5.05
N LEU A 240 -7.60 -7.13 5.35
CA LEU A 240 -7.04 -7.47 6.65
C LEU A 240 -5.56 -7.11 6.64
N MET A 241 -5.11 -6.36 7.63
CA MET A 241 -3.72 -5.98 7.82
C MET A 241 -3.16 -6.64 9.08
N LEU A 242 -1.99 -7.28 8.94
CA LEU A 242 -1.13 -7.64 10.05
C LEU A 242 -0.19 -6.48 10.32
N ARG A 243 -0.32 -5.90 11.51
CA ARG A 243 0.37 -4.70 11.96
C ARG A 243 1.37 -5.08 13.04
N GLU A 244 2.50 -4.39 13.10
CA GLU A 244 3.49 -4.54 14.15
C GLU A 244 3.81 -3.17 14.75
N TRP A 245 3.80 -3.07 16.08
CA TRP A 245 4.22 -1.87 16.78
C TRP A 245 5.73 -1.64 16.62
N THR A 246 6.12 -0.42 16.25
CA THR A 246 7.49 0.08 16.34
C THR A 246 7.50 1.29 17.29
N PRO A 247 8.68 1.76 17.74
CA PRO A 247 8.76 2.98 18.54
C PRO A 247 8.12 4.21 17.87
N ALA A 248 8.00 4.22 16.54
CA ALA A 248 7.36 5.30 15.80
C ALA A 248 5.83 5.16 15.72
N ALA A 249 5.33 3.98 15.33
CA ALA A 249 3.91 3.69 15.17
C ALA A 249 3.68 2.20 14.85
N TYR A 250 2.41 1.79 14.72
CA TYR A 250 2.11 0.56 14.01
C TYR A 250 2.50 0.67 12.52
N VAL A 251 3.09 -0.39 11.97
CA VAL A 251 3.43 -0.52 10.55
C VAL A 251 2.85 -1.82 9.98
N THR A 252 2.50 -1.84 8.69
CA THR A 252 1.90 -3.03 8.06
C THR A 252 3.02 -3.99 7.65
N ARG A 253 2.94 -5.24 8.11
CA ARG A 253 3.93 -6.28 7.80
C ARG A 253 3.43 -7.27 6.76
N ASP A 254 2.14 -7.60 6.82
CA ASP A 254 1.48 -8.43 5.81
C ASP A 254 0.00 -8.05 5.72
N TRP A 255 -0.68 -8.53 4.68
CA TRP A 255 -2.08 -8.20 4.45
C TRP A 255 -2.79 -9.25 3.59
N ARG A 256 -4.11 -9.31 3.68
CA ARG A 256 -4.94 -10.12 2.77
C ARG A 256 -6.11 -9.28 2.27
N ARG A 257 -6.30 -9.28 0.96
CA ARG A 257 -7.57 -8.85 0.38
C ARG A 257 -8.64 -9.84 0.81
N LEU A 258 -9.75 -9.31 1.28
CA LEU A 258 -10.94 -10.10 1.59
C LEU A 258 -12.08 -9.69 0.65
N ASP A 259 -13.01 -10.60 0.45
CA ASP A 259 -14.28 -10.25 -0.15
C ASP A 259 -15.16 -9.56 0.88
N TRP A 260 -15.92 -8.57 0.43
CA TRP A 260 -16.90 -7.91 1.29
C TRP A 260 -17.91 -8.95 1.79
N PRO A 261 -18.13 -9.03 3.11
CA PRO A 261 -19.14 -9.91 3.66
C PRO A 261 -20.48 -9.52 3.07
N ARG A 262 -21.16 -10.51 2.49
CA ARG A 262 -22.55 -10.36 2.05
C ARG A 262 -23.44 -10.78 3.19
N GLN A 263 -24.56 -10.09 3.41
CA GLN A 263 -25.57 -10.65 4.30
C GLN A 263 -25.99 -12.03 3.78
N PRO A 264 -26.34 -12.98 4.67
CA PRO A 264 -26.95 -14.25 4.26
C PRO A 264 -28.19 -14.06 3.37
N ASP A 265 -28.90 -12.93 3.53
CA ASP A 265 -30.00 -12.47 2.67
C ASP A 265 -29.59 -12.19 1.21
N ASP A 266 -28.29 -12.24 0.90
CA ASP A 266 -27.77 -12.10 -0.46
C ASP A 266 -27.51 -13.46 -1.13
N GLN A 267 -27.67 -14.57 -0.42
CA GLN A 267 -27.90 -15.89 -1.03
C GLN A 267 -29.38 -16.29 -1.01
N ALA A 268 -30.11 -15.94 0.05
CA ALA A 268 -31.54 -16.23 0.16
C ALA A 268 -32.38 -15.00 -0.20
N VAL A 269 -33.19 -15.11 -1.26
CA VAL A 269 -33.94 -13.97 -1.78
C VAL A 269 -35.18 -13.72 -0.92
N SER A 270 -35.21 -12.60 -0.19
CA SER A 270 -36.35 -12.20 0.65
C SER A 270 -37.59 -11.90 -0.20
N VAL A 271 -38.71 -12.57 0.05
CA VAL A 271 -39.95 -12.37 -0.71
C VAL A 271 -40.60 -11.03 -0.42
N ASN A 272 -40.42 -10.45 0.77
CA ASN A 272 -40.99 -9.15 1.12
C ASN A 272 -40.10 -7.96 0.76
N ARG A 273 -38.76 -8.12 0.76
CA ARG A 273 -37.83 -6.99 0.58
C ARG A 273 -37.16 -6.93 -0.80
N SER A 274 -37.04 -8.05 -1.51
CA SER A 274 -36.24 -8.09 -2.75
C SER A 274 -36.87 -7.29 -3.89
N THR A 275 -36.06 -6.81 -4.83
CA THR A 275 -36.58 -6.22 -6.07
C THR A 275 -37.08 -7.31 -7.02
N THR A 276 -37.91 -6.94 -7.99
CA THR A 276 -38.37 -7.85 -9.06
C THR A 276 -37.18 -8.48 -9.80
N ALA A 277 -36.10 -7.71 -10.04
CA ALA A 277 -34.89 -8.21 -10.70
C ALA A 277 -34.15 -9.26 -9.85
N ARG A 278 -34.13 -9.08 -8.52
CA ARG A 278 -33.51 -10.04 -7.60
C ARG A 278 -34.33 -11.32 -7.49
N LEU A 279 -35.66 -11.23 -7.44
CA LEU A 279 -36.54 -12.41 -7.50
C LEU A 279 -36.36 -13.22 -8.79
N ARG A 280 -36.22 -12.55 -9.93
CA ARG A 280 -35.89 -13.19 -11.23
C ARG A 280 -34.56 -13.92 -11.25
N SER A 281 -33.59 -13.53 -10.42
CA SER A 281 -32.29 -14.19 -10.35
C SER A 281 -32.36 -15.60 -9.74
N VAL A 282 -33.49 -15.96 -9.13
CA VAL A 282 -33.70 -17.28 -8.54
C VAL A 282 -34.12 -18.29 -9.63
N PRO A 283 -33.39 -19.40 -9.82
CA PRO A 283 -33.72 -20.40 -10.83
C PRO A 283 -35.15 -20.93 -10.68
N GLY A 284 -35.96 -20.80 -11.73
CA GLY A 284 -37.36 -21.21 -11.75
C GLY A 284 -38.37 -20.08 -11.48
N VAL A 285 -37.92 -18.89 -11.08
CA VAL A 285 -38.79 -17.72 -10.94
C VAL A 285 -38.84 -16.94 -12.26
N SER A 286 -40.00 -16.98 -12.93
CA SER A 286 -40.23 -16.18 -14.14
C SER A 286 -40.43 -14.70 -13.82
N ASP A 287 -40.23 -13.82 -14.81
CA ASP A 287 -40.50 -12.38 -14.64
C ASP A 287 -41.96 -12.09 -14.24
N ARG A 288 -42.91 -12.84 -14.81
CA ARG A 288 -44.32 -12.76 -14.42
C ARG A 288 -44.51 -13.12 -12.94
N LEU A 289 -43.92 -14.23 -12.49
CA LEU A 289 -44.01 -14.67 -11.10
C LEU A 289 -43.35 -13.67 -10.16
N ALA A 290 -42.17 -13.13 -10.50
CA ALA A 290 -41.49 -12.11 -9.72
C ALA A 290 -42.34 -10.84 -9.55
N ARG A 291 -43.00 -10.36 -10.62
CA ARG A 291 -43.93 -9.22 -10.54
C ARG A 291 -45.12 -9.51 -9.65
N GLN A 292 -45.68 -10.72 -9.72
CA GLN A 292 -46.81 -11.10 -8.87
C GLN A 292 -46.41 -11.25 -7.40
N LEU A 293 -45.23 -11.80 -7.12
CA LEU A 293 -44.68 -11.87 -5.76
C LEU A 293 -44.52 -10.48 -5.14
N VAL A 294 -44.04 -9.50 -5.91
CA VAL A 294 -43.94 -8.10 -5.44
C VAL A 294 -45.32 -7.49 -5.20
N ALA A 295 -46.28 -7.73 -6.09
CA ALA A 295 -47.63 -7.19 -5.99
C ALA A 295 -48.45 -7.81 -4.83
N SER A 296 -48.12 -9.03 -4.41
CA SER A 296 -48.85 -9.77 -3.37
C SER A 296 -48.24 -9.63 -1.97
N ARG A 297 -47.28 -8.73 -1.78
CA ARG A 297 -46.68 -8.44 -0.46
C ARG A 297 -47.70 -7.79 0.48
N PRO A 298 -47.54 -7.95 1.80
CA PRO A 298 -46.54 -8.76 2.50
C PRO A 298 -46.96 -10.23 2.69
N PHE A 299 -45.97 -11.12 2.85
CA PHE A 299 -46.15 -12.52 3.22
C PHE A 299 -45.69 -12.74 4.67
N ALA A 300 -46.52 -13.42 5.47
CA ALA A 300 -46.21 -13.79 6.84
C ALA A 300 -45.50 -15.15 6.96
N SER A 301 -45.62 -16.01 5.94
CA SER A 301 -44.91 -17.28 5.86
C SER A 301 -44.61 -17.67 4.40
N LEU A 302 -43.62 -18.54 4.19
CA LEU A 302 -43.29 -19.03 2.85
C LEU A 302 -44.42 -19.88 2.25
N ASP A 303 -45.29 -20.48 3.07
CA ASP A 303 -46.42 -21.27 2.57
C ASP A 303 -47.49 -20.40 1.88
N GLU A 304 -47.57 -19.11 2.23
CA GLU A 304 -48.50 -18.17 1.57
C GLU A 304 -48.17 -17.93 0.10
N LEU A 305 -46.94 -18.24 -0.33
CA LEU A 305 -46.51 -18.14 -1.72
C LEU A 305 -47.34 -19.03 -2.65
N LEU A 306 -47.91 -20.14 -2.15
CA LEU A 306 -48.79 -21.02 -2.93
C LEU A 306 -50.08 -20.31 -3.40
N ARG A 307 -50.47 -19.21 -2.74
CA ARG A 307 -51.64 -18.39 -3.14
C ARG A 307 -51.31 -17.49 -4.34
N VAL A 308 -50.02 -17.30 -4.66
CA VAL A 308 -49.59 -16.45 -5.78
C VAL A 308 -49.77 -17.22 -7.08
N ARG A 309 -50.53 -16.63 -8.00
CA ARG A 309 -50.78 -17.21 -9.33
C ARG A 309 -49.45 -17.50 -10.03
N GLY A 310 -49.28 -18.74 -10.49
CA GLY A 310 -48.03 -19.20 -11.14
C GLY A 310 -47.02 -19.85 -10.18
N MET A 311 -47.28 -19.85 -8.86
CA MET A 311 -46.59 -20.70 -7.89
C MET A 311 -47.31 -22.04 -7.81
N ASN A 312 -46.57 -23.15 -7.89
CA ASN A 312 -47.09 -24.50 -7.69
C ASN A 312 -46.28 -25.23 -6.61
N GLU A 313 -46.81 -26.33 -6.06
CA GLU A 313 -46.18 -27.06 -4.94
C GLU A 313 -44.77 -27.55 -5.24
N ARG A 314 -44.51 -28.01 -6.47
CA ARG A 314 -43.18 -28.49 -6.89
C ARG A 314 -42.16 -27.36 -6.95
N LEU A 315 -42.56 -26.20 -7.47
CA LEU A 315 -41.71 -25.01 -7.53
C LEU A 315 -41.50 -24.42 -6.13
N HIS A 316 -42.57 -24.34 -5.33
CA HIS A 316 -42.52 -23.90 -3.94
C HIS A 316 -41.54 -24.74 -3.11
N ALA A 317 -41.62 -26.07 -3.20
CA ALA A 317 -40.69 -26.98 -2.52
C ALA A 317 -39.23 -26.73 -2.93
N ARG A 318 -38.96 -26.49 -4.22
CA ARG A 318 -37.61 -26.18 -4.72
C ARG A 318 -37.09 -24.80 -4.31
N LEU A 319 -38.00 -23.86 -4.08
CA LEU A 319 -37.66 -22.48 -3.73
C LEU A 319 -37.58 -22.26 -2.22
N ARG A 320 -38.12 -23.17 -1.40
CA ARG A 320 -38.17 -23.06 0.07
C ARG A 320 -36.80 -22.81 0.71
N ASP A 321 -35.76 -23.45 0.19
CA ASP A 321 -34.38 -23.31 0.70
C ASP A 321 -33.62 -22.11 0.11
N ARG A 322 -34.25 -21.39 -0.83
CA ARG A 322 -33.65 -20.26 -1.58
C ARG A 322 -34.34 -18.93 -1.32
N LEU A 323 -35.47 -18.95 -0.63
CA LEU A 323 -36.28 -17.79 -0.31
C LEU A 323 -36.38 -17.63 1.21
N VAL A 324 -36.40 -16.39 1.66
CA VAL A 324 -36.68 -16.02 3.06
C VAL A 324 -37.82 -15.00 3.08
N LEU A 325 -38.36 -14.71 4.25
CA LEU A 325 -39.40 -13.67 4.39
C LEU A 325 -38.84 -12.27 4.13
#